data_AF-A0A527HLD7-F1
#
_entry.id   AF-A0A527HLD7-F1
#
_cell.length_a   1.000
_cell.length_b   1.000
_cell.length_c   1.000
_cell.angle_alpha   90.00
_cell.angle_beta   90.00
_cell.angle_gamma   90.00
#
_symmetry.space_group_name_H-M   'P 1'
#
loop_
_entity.id
_entity.type
_entity.pdbx_description
1 polymer ?
#
loop_
_entity_poly.entity_id
_entity_poly.type
_entity_poly.pdbx_seq_one_letter_code
_entity_poly.pdbx_strand_id
1 'polypeptide(L)'
;MGGWWLRDHHEYLHGSHRNGGYRGVSSNSAIIDKGRLLRGKADYFSSSHERSHILCAFGMSPLPKGTACYALVWEGEMGTFYDIDSEFNITLIADVLTQPGNRYGLLYGLADPMFPKDGPYPRASDAGKLMALASFSKRSAPTNEERDLLRFLLNGPYPKLSDYDRIALAPHLDAGLDDHEFRNFAGIYSDAIFDVFYQFARTNLERGRPLVIAGGCGLNCDWNTKWKETGLFSEIFVPPVANDSGSAIGTAIDAQFRLTGNPKIDWNVYSGLSFRAESAMDSGRYDVYEKNHDRVADMLAHDLILGWAHGRYEIGPRALGNRSILAAPFSDVTRVRLNEIKQREQFRPIAPVCLRNDATRWFGCDQESPHMLYTY
;
A
#
# COMPACT_ATOMS: atom_id res chain seq x y z
N MET A 1 -8.74 9.38 -7.51
CA MET A 1 -10.09 8.87 -7.75
C MET A 1 -10.01 7.35 -7.77
N GLY A 2 -10.30 6.74 -6.63
CA GLY A 2 -10.42 5.31 -6.42
C GLY A 2 -11.34 5.21 -5.21
N GLY A 3 -12.62 5.08 -5.48
CA GLY A 3 -13.68 5.27 -4.50
C GLY A 3 -14.96 4.76 -5.13
N TRP A 4 -15.59 3.84 -4.42
CA TRP A 4 -16.96 3.38 -4.57
C TRP A 4 -17.82 4.29 -5.44
N TRP A 5 -18.18 3.85 -6.64
CA TRP A 5 -19.12 4.58 -7.48
C TRP A 5 -20.54 4.28 -7.02
N LEU A 6 -21.42 5.30 -7.02
CA LEU A 6 -22.86 5.15 -6.76
C LEU A 6 -23.57 4.11 -7.65
N ARG A 7 -22.95 3.65 -8.75
CA ARG A 7 -23.46 2.55 -9.58
C ARG A 7 -23.39 1.18 -8.90
N ASP A 8 -22.47 0.97 -7.95
CA ASP A 8 -22.30 -0.33 -7.28
C ASP A 8 -23.43 -0.64 -6.28
N HIS A 9 -24.14 0.37 -5.77
CA HIS A 9 -25.15 0.14 -4.73
C HIS A 9 -26.41 -0.59 -5.25
N HIS A 10 -26.78 -0.37 -6.52
CA HIS A 10 -27.90 -1.08 -7.17
C HIS A 10 -27.47 -2.50 -7.57
N GLU A 11 -26.24 -2.67 -8.08
CA GLU A 11 -25.70 -3.98 -8.45
C GLU A 11 -25.41 -4.87 -7.23
N TYR A 12 -25.04 -4.30 -6.09
CA TYR A 12 -24.91 -5.00 -4.81
C TYR A 12 -26.26 -5.56 -4.32
N LEU A 13 -27.35 -4.79 -4.45
CA LEU A 13 -28.69 -5.19 -3.99
C LEU A 13 -29.40 -6.15 -4.95
N HIS A 14 -29.13 -6.07 -6.25
CA HIS A 14 -29.86 -6.80 -7.30
C HIS A 14 -29.02 -7.88 -8.02
N GLY A 15 -27.73 -8.00 -7.68
CA GLY A 15 -26.77 -8.79 -8.43
C GLY A 15 -26.37 -8.09 -9.74
N SER A 16 -25.17 -8.42 -10.24
CA SER A 16 -24.68 -7.94 -11.53
C SER A 16 -24.38 -9.12 -12.44
N HIS A 17 -24.85 -9.03 -13.69
CA HIS A 17 -24.44 -9.95 -14.76
C HIS A 17 -23.17 -9.47 -15.48
N ARG A 18 -22.54 -8.38 -15.00
CA ARG A 18 -21.31 -7.83 -15.60
C ARG A 18 -20.18 -7.56 -14.61
N ASN A 19 -20.45 -7.30 -13.34
CA ASN A 19 -19.41 -6.99 -12.35
C ASN A 19 -19.34 -8.07 -11.25
N GLY A 20 -18.14 -8.57 -10.96
CA GLY A 20 -17.88 -9.57 -9.92
C GLY A 20 -18.10 -9.10 -8.48
N GLY A 21 -18.48 -7.82 -8.29
CA GLY A 21 -18.73 -7.21 -6.99
C GLY A 21 -17.46 -6.89 -6.19
N TYR A 22 -17.66 -6.33 -4.99
CA TYR A 22 -16.55 -5.95 -4.10
C TYR A 22 -16.03 -7.13 -3.25
N ARG A 23 -16.95 -7.96 -2.74
CA ARG A 23 -16.68 -9.14 -1.91
C ARG A 23 -16.93 -10.43 -2.68
N GLY A 24 -16.21 -11.50 -2.32
CA GLY A 24 -16.46 -12.87 -2.76
C GLY A 24 -15.25 -13.49 -3.44
N VAL A 25 -14.71 -14.57 -2.87
CA VAL A 25 -13.51 -15.26 -3.39
C VAL A 25 -13.81 -16.48 -4.25
N SER A 26 -15.08 -16.87 -4.38
CA SER A 26 -15.51 -18.08 -5.08
C SER A 26 -15.05 -18.06 -6.53
N SER A 27 -14.59 -19.20 -7.05
CA SER A 27 -14.39 -19.33 -8.49
C SER A 27 -15.72 -19.17 -9.24
N ASN A 28 -16.88 -19.46 -8.66
CA ASN A 28 -18.14 -19.31 -9.38
C ASN A 28 -18.63 -17.86 -9.49
N SER A 29 -17.99 -16.89 -8.83
CA SER A 29 -18.37 -15.47 -8.92
C SER A 29 -17.79 -14.74 -10.12
N ALA A 30 -16.89 -15.37 -10.89
CA ALA A 30 -16.35 -14.72 -12.08
C ALA A 30 -17.34 -14.77 -13.23
N ILE A 31 -17.49 -13.63 -13.90
CA ILE A 31 -18.42 -13.46 -15.01
C ILE A 31 -17.64 -13.62 -16.30
N ILE A 32 -18.04 -14.60 -17.11
CA ILE A 32 -17.53 -14.82 -18.46
C ILE A 32 -18.66 -14.49 -19.44
N ASP A 33 -18.49 -13.42 -20.21
CA ASP A 33 -19.47 -13.02 -21.23
C ASP A 33 -18.78 -12.87 -22.59
N LYS A 34 -19.54 -12.93 -23.69
CA LYS A 34 -19.02 -12.69 -25.04
C LYS A 34 -19.51 -11.33 -25.51
N GLY A 35 -18.64 -10.32 -25.42
CA GLY A 35 -18.95 -8.94 -25.78
C GLY A 35 -18.48 -8.56 -27.19
N ARG A 36 -19.11 -7.52 -27.77
CA ARG A 36 -18.50 -6.73 -28.86
C ARG A 36 -17.79 -5.52 -28.25
N LEU A 37 -16.47 -5.47 -28.38
CA LEU A 37 -15.69 -4.26 -28.13
C LEU A 37 -15.46 -3.52 -29.46
N LEU A 38 -15.00 -2.27 -29.41
CA LEU A 38 -14.70 -1.42 -30.59
C LEU A 38 -13.80 -2.10 -31.66
N ARG A 39 -13.10 -3.19 -31.33
CA ARG A 39 -12.20 -3.95 -32.21
C ARG A 39 -12.65 -5.37 -32.56
N GLY A 40 -13.87 -5.80 -32.18
CA GLY A 40 -14.39 -7.14 -32.53
C GLY A 40 -15.09 -7.87 -31.37
N LYS A 41 -15.28 -9.18 -31.53
CA LYS A 41 -15.76 -10.06 -30.44
C LYS A 41 -14.61 -10.35 -29.49
N ALA A 42 -14.82 -10.14 -28.19
CA ALA A 42 -13.85 -10.48 -27.15
C ALA A 42 -14.57 -11.20 -26.00
N ASP A 43 -13.88 -12.15 -25.39
CA ASP A 43 -14.31 -12.71 -24.12
C ASP A 43 -14.12 -11.62 -23.04
N TYR A 44 -15.17 -11.40 -22.27
CA TYR A 44 -15.21 -10.51 -21.13
C TYR A 44 -15.04 -11.33 -19.87
N PHE A 45 -14.16 -10.88 -18.98
CA PHE A 45 -13.89 -11.51 -17.71
C PHE A 45 -14.01 -10.47 -16.59
N SER A 46 -14.80 -10.79 -15.57
CA SER A 46 -14.87 -10.00 -14.33
C SER A 46 -14.53 -10.86 -13.13
N SER A 47 -13.73 -10.32 -12.22
CA SER A 47 -13.42 -10.91 -10.92
C SER A 47 -13.89 -9.93 -9.84
N SER A 48 -14.16 -10.42 -8.64
CA SER A 48 -14.43 -9.53 -7.52
C SER A 48 -13.18 -8.73 -7.15
N HIS A 49 -13.38 -7.58 -6.51
CA HIS A 49 -12.29 -6.75 -6.00
C HIS A 49 -11.37 -7.55 -5.05
N GLU A 50 -11.96 -8.19 -4.04
CA GLU A 50 -11.27 -9.05 -3.07
C GLU A 50 -10.47 -10.19 -3.73
N ARG A 51 -11.07 -10.92 -4.68
CA ARG A 51 -10.38 -12.00 -5.40
C ARG A 51 -9.26 -11.46 -6.29
N SER A 52 -9.47 -10.32 -6.96
CA SER A 52 -8.42 -9.71 -7.78
C SER A 52 -7.18 -9.38 -6.94
N HIS A 53 -7.36 -8.90 -5.71
CA HIS A 53 -6.25 -8.62 -4.79
C HIS A 53 -5.46 -9.87 -4.40
N ILE A 54 -6.17 -10.95 -4.06
CA ILE A 54 -5.52 -12.23 -3.72
C ILE A 54 -4.74 -12.79 -4.91
N LEU A 55 -5.33 -12.78 -6.10
CA LEU A 55 -4.70 -13.27 -7.33
C LEU A 55 -3.51 -12.40 -7.75
N CYS A 56 -3.58 -11.07 -7.54
CA CYS A 56 -2.46 -10.17 -7.76
C CYS A 56 -1.28 -10.53 -6.84
N ALA A 57 -1.52 -10.61 -5.53
CA ALA A 57 -0.48 -10.89 -4.55
C ALA A 57 0.12 -12.28 -4.74
N PHE A 58 -0.69 -13.32 -4.91
CA PHE A 58 -0.17 -14.66 -5.16
C PHE A 58 0.50 -14.76 -6.54
N GLY A 59 -0.12 -14.26 -7.61
CA GLY A 59 0.40 -14.48 -8.94
C GLY A 59 1.69 -13.72 -9.25
N MET A 60 1.94 -12.61 -8.54
CA MET A 60 3.20 -11.87 -8.58
C MET A 60 4.25 -12.37 -7.56
N SER A 61 3.89 -13.19 -6.58
CA SER A 61 4.85 -13.69 -5.60
C SER A 61 5.89 -14.62 -6.24
N PRO A 62 7.03 -14.88 -5.60
CA PRO A 62 7.95 -15.93 -6.05
C PRO A 62 7.46 -17.35 -5.70
N LEU A 63 6.37 -17.48 -4.95
CA LEU A 63 5.83 -18.79 -4.53
C LEU A 63 5.43 -19.62 -5.76
N PRO A 64 5.85 -20.89 -5.86
CA PRO A 64 5.42 -21.78 -6.91
C PRO A 64 3.89 -21.95 -6.96
N LYS A 65 3.37 -22.29 -8.15
CA LYS A 65 1.99 -22.75 -8.27
C LYS A 65 1.79 -23.98 -7.35
N GLY A 66 0.70 -23.97 -6.59
CA GLY A 66 0.34 -25.05 -5.67
C GLY A 66 0.99 -24.96 -4.29
N THR A 67 1.75 -23.90 -4.00
CA THR A 67 2.18 -23.61 -2.63
C THR A 67 0.98 -23.14 -1.80
N ALA A 68 0.61 -23.93 -0.79
CA ALA A 68 -0.40 -23.54 0.18
C ALA A 68 0.12 -22.38 1.05
N CYS A 69 -0.66 -21.32 1.18
CA CYS A 69 -0.26 -20.11 1.91
C CYS A 69 -1.47 -19.39 2.50
N TYR A 70 -1.21 -18.39 3.33
CA TYR A 70 -2.25 -17.45 3.77
C TYR A 70 -2.24 -16.21 2.88
N ALA A 71 -3.41 -15.61 2.69
CA ALA A 71 -3.55 -14.27 2.15
C ALA A 71 -4.15 -13.33 3.20
N LEU A 72 -3.56 -12.15 3.35
CA LEU A 72 -4.13 -11.04 4.10
C LEU A 72 -4.56 -9.95 3.11
N VAL A 73 -5.86 -9.78 2.92
CA VAL A 73 -6.41 -8.64 2.17
C VAL A 73 -6.59 -7.50 3.16
N TRP A 74 -5.70 -6.51 3.06
CA TRP A 74 -5.60 -5.40 4.00
C TRP A 74 -5.80 -4.07 3.28
N GLU A 75 -7.01 -3.54 3.35
CA GLU A 75 -7.49 -2.39 2.60
C GLU A 75 -8.09 -1.30 3.48
N GLY A 76 -8.52 -0.21 2.83
CA GLY A 76 -9.35 0.82 3.44
C GLY A 76 -10.56 0.21 4.16
N GLU A 77 -11.26 -0.74 3.51
CA GLU A 77 -12.52 -1.34 3.97
C GLU A 77 -12.36 -2.75 4.57
N MET A 78 -11.31 -3.49 4.19
CA MET A 78 -11.18 -4.93 4.48
C MET A 78 -9.92 -5.25 5.27
N GLY A 79 -10.03 -6.20 6.19
CA GLY A 79 -8.93 -6.65 7.02
C GLY A 79 -9.14 -8.12 7.31
N THR A 80 -8.79 -8.95 6.34
CA THR A 80 -9.36 -10.30 6.25
C THR A 80 -8.29 -11.32 5.89
N PHE A 81 -8.25 -12.44 6.63
CA PHE A 81 -7.37 -13.57 6.33
C PHE A 81 -8.10 -14.64 5.52
N TYR A 82 -7.37 -15.27 4.59
CA TYR A 82 -7.80 -16.40 3.78
C TYR A 82 -6.76 -17.50 3.80
N ASP A 83 -7.22 -18.74 3.69
CA ASP A 83 -6.41 -19.90 3.37
C ASP A 83 -6.43 -20.10 1.85
N ILE A 84 -5.25 -20.30 1.25
CA ILE A 84 -5.08 -20.74 -0.12
C ILE A 84 -4.44 -22.13 -0.08
N ASP A 85 -5.15 -23.14 -0.59
CA ASP A 85 -4.65 -24.50 -0.68
C ASP A 85 -3.81 -24.76 -1.95
N SER A 86 -3.31 -25.99 -2.10
CA SER A 86 -2.48 -26.38 -3.25
C SER A 86 -3.23 -26.46 -4.58
N GLU A 87 -4.56 -26.50 -4.56
CA GLU A 87 -5.43 -26.44 -5.75
C GLU A 87 -5.88 -25.01 -6.06
N PHE A 88 -5.44 -24.04 -5.25
CA PHE A 88 -5.79 -22.63 -5.32
C PHE A 88 -7.26 -22.35 -4.95
N ASN A 89 -7.86 -23.19 -4.11
CA ASN A 89 -9.12 -22.87 -3.46
C ASN A 89 -8.86 -21.81 -2.38
N ILE A 90 -9.66 -20.75 -2.39
CA ILE A 90 -9.54 -19.63 -1.45
C ILE A 90 -10.68 -19.74 -0.44
N THR A 91 -10.33 -19.92 0.84
CA THR A 91 -11.30 -20.04 1.93
C THR A 91 -11.15 -18.87 2.88
N LEU A 92 -12.25 -18.16 3.16
CA LEU A 92 -12.30 -17.12 4.19
C LEU A 92 -12.00 -17.73 5.56
N ILE A 93 -11.02 -17.19 6.28
CA ILE A 93 -10.72 -17.57 7.66
C ILE A 93 -11.51 -16.65 8.61
N ALA A 94 -11.27 -15.34 8.53
CA ALA A 94 -12.01 -14.36 9.32
C ALA A 94 -11.81 -12.93 8.80
N ASP A 95 -12.86 -12.12 8.89
CA ASP A 95 -12.75 -10.66 8.92
C ASP A 95 -12.28 -10.24 10.31
N VAL A 96 -11.01 -9.85 10.43
CA VAL A 96 -10.36 -9.55 11.73
C VAL A 96 -10.73 -8.16 12.21
N LEU A 97 -10.64 -7.17 11.33
CA LEU A 97 -11.00 -5.79 11.62
C LEU A 97 -11.60 -5.17 10.37
N THR A 98 -12.78 -4.56 10.52
CA THR A 98 -13.42 -3.83 9.44
C THR A 98 -12.80 -2.46 9.27
N GLN A 99 -12.62 -2.07 8.02
CA GLN A 99 -12.08 -0.78 7.60
C GLN A 99 -10.73 -0.34 8.23
N PRO A 100 -9.71 -1.22 8.31
CA PRO A 100 -8.48 -0.91 9.03
C PRO A 100 -7.71 0.26 8.41
N GLY A 101 -7.71 0.39 7.07
CA GLY A 101 -7.06 1.52 6.41
C GLY A 101 -7.80 2.85 6.63
N ASN A 102 -9.14 2.84 6.64
CA ASN A 102 -9.91 4.04 6.96
C ASN A 102 -9.71 4.44 8.42
N ARG A 103 -9.75 3.48 9.35
CA ARG A 103 -9.43 3.69 10.77
C ARG A 103 -8.06 4.31 10.94
N TYR A 104 -7.06 3.80 10.21
CA TYR A 104 -5.71 4.34 10.23
C TYR A 104 -5.71 5.81 9.78
N GLY A 105 -6.22 6.12 8.58
CA GLY A 105 -6.26 7.48 8.07
C GLY A 105 -7.07 8.45 8.94
N LEU A 106 -8.13 7.97 9.62
CA LEU A 106 -9.03 8.79 10.42
C LEU A 106 -8.32 9.53 11.57
N LEU A 107 -7.30 8.90 12.18
CA LEU A 107 -6.56 9.52 13.27
C LEU A 107 -5.84 10.80 12.82
N TYR A 108 -5.41 10.89 11.56
CA TYR A 108 -4.85 12.13 11.02
C TYR A 108 -5.87 13.27 11.04
N GLY A 109 -7.13 12.97 10.73
CA GLY A 109 -8.22 13.95 10.75
C GLY A 109 -8.56 14.45 12.16
N LEU A 110 -8.27 13.67 13.21
CA LEU A 110 -8.45 14.10 14.60
C LEU A 110 -7.53 15.27 14.97
N ALA A 111 -6.26 15.20 14.55
CA ALA A 111 -5.27 16.22 14.88
C ALA A 111 -5.21 17.39 13.91
N ASP A 112 -5.77 17.26 12.69
CA ASP A 112 -5.78 18.32 11.69
C ASP A 112 -6.96 19.30 11.91
N PRO A 113 -6.71 20.57 12.30
CA PRO A 113 -7.75 21.58 12.51
C PRO A 113 -8.61 21.87 11.27
N MET A 114 -8.08 21.60 10.08
CA MET A 114 -8.78 21.83 8.82
C MET A 114 -9.69 20.66 8.42
N PHE A 115 -9.65 19.54 9.15
CA PHE A 115 -10.48 18.38 8.85
C PHE A 115 -11.83 18.46 9.59
N PRO A 116 -12.97 18.32 8.89
CA PRO A 116 -14.29 18.27 9.51
C PRO A 116 -14.45 16.98 10.33
N LYS A 117 -14.68 17.11 11.65
CA LYS A 117 -14.74 15.96 12.57
C LYS A 117 -16.02 15.11 12.45
N ASP A 118 -17.02 15.63 11.74
CA ASP A 118 -18.22 14.92 11.29
C ASP A 118 -18.05 14.23 9.92
N GLY A 119 -16.88 14.38 9.30
CA GLY A 119 -16.52 13.75 8.03
C GLY A 119 -16.59 12.22 8.13
N PRO A 120 -17.23 11.53 7.15
CA PRO A 120 -17.43 10.09 7.23
C PRO A 120 -16.15 9.28 6.96
N TYR A 121 -15.19 9.82 6.20
CA TYR A 121 -13.99 9.10 5.78
C TYR A 121 -12.76 10.02 5.80
N PRO A 122 -11.55 9.48 6.05
CA PRO A 122 -10.32 10.25 5.92
C PRO A 122 -10.08 10.68 4.46
N ARG A 123 -9.23 11.69 4.26
CA ARG A 123 -8.79 12.04 2.90
C ARG A 123 -7.84 10.96 2.38
N ALA A 124 -7.85 10.71 1.08
CA ALA A 124 -7.06 9.63 0.46
C ALA A 124 -5.54 9.70 0.75
N SER A 125 -5.00 10.90 1.02
CA SER A 125 -3.57 11.09 1.33
C SER A 125 -3.20 10.85 2.78
N ASP A 126 -4.18 10.79 3.69
CA ASP A 126 -3.95 10.93 5.13
C ASP A 126 -3.23 9.71 5.71
N ALA A 127 -3.58 8.50 5.27
CA ALA A 127 -2.91 7.27 5.71
C ALA A 127 -1.39 7.31 5.48
N GLY A 128 -0.95 7.72 4.28
CA GLY A 128 0.48 7.83 3.96
C GLY A 128 1.20 8.95 4.70
N LYS A 129 0.47 9.98 5.17
CA LYS A 129 1.02 11.04 6.03
C LYS A 129 1.09 10.59 7.49
N LEU A 130 0.07 9.88 7.97
CA LEU A 130 0.07 9.34 9.32
C LEU A 130 1.19 8.30 9.51
N MET A 131 1.47 7.47 8.50
CA MET A 131 2.63 6.57 8.50
C MET A 131 3.96 7.33 8.69
N ALA A 132 4.10 8.49 8.03
CA ALA A 132 5.27 9.35 8.25
C ALA A 132 5.31 9.97 9.66
N LEU A 133 4.15 10.28 10.25
CA LEU A 133 4.10 10.80 11.62
C LEU A 133 4.39 9.72 12.66
N ALA A 134 3.89 8.50 12.43
CA ALA A 134 4.09 7.34 13.27
C ALA A 134 5.57 6.98 13.45
N SER A 135 6.39 7.17 12.41
CA SER A 135 7.84 6.91 12.49
C SER A 135 8.60 7.86 13.45
N PHE A 136 7.98 8.96 13.90
CA PHE A 136 8.56 9.83 14.91
C PHE A 136 8.19 9.44 16.36
N SER A 137 7.39 8.39 16.53
CA SER A 137 7.01 7.93 17.87
C SER A 137 8.23 7.45 18.65
N LYS A 138 8.31 7.88 19.90
CA LYS A 138 9.30 7.46 20.90
C LYS A 138 8.65 6.75 22.09
N ARG A 139 7.32 6.62 22.08
CA ARG A 139 6.54 5.96 23.13
C ARG A 139 5.87 4.71 22.55
N SER A 140 5.85 3.66 23.36
CA SER A 140 5.16 2.39 23.05
C SER A 140 3.86 2.19 23.83
N ALA A 141 3.58 3.05 24.82
CA ALA A 141 2.41 2.90 25.69
C ALA A 141 1.53 4.17 25.66
N PRO A 142 0.19 4.03 25.57
CA PRO A 142 -0.74 5.15 25.65
C PRO A 142 -0.94 5.63 27.09
N THR A 143 -1.29 6.91 27.27
CA THR A 143 -1.88 7.43 28.51
C THR A 143 -3.26 6.81 28.77
N ASN A 144 -3.88 7.13 29.91
CA ASN A 144 -5.22 6.62 30.21
C ASN A 144 -6.27 7.17 29.24
N GLU A 145 -6.17 8.46 28.89
CA GLU A 145 -7.06 9.15 27.95
C GLU A 145 -6.87 8.61 26.52
N GLU A 146 -5.62 8.41 26.11
CA GLU A 146 -5.27 7.78 24.83
C GLU A 146 -5.80 6.34 24.75
N ARG A 147 -5.79 5.59 25.86
CA ARG A 147 -6.32 4.22 25.91
C ARG A 147 -7.84 4.18 25.73
N ASP A 148 -8.56 5.19 26.22
CA ASP A 148 -9.99 5.32 25.98
C ASP A 148 -10.28 5.62 24.50
N LEU A 149 -9.56 6.57 23.91
CA LEU A 149 -9.69 6.92 22.49
C LEU A 149 -9.32 5.74 21.59
N LEU A 150 -8.24 5.01 21.89
CA LEU A 150 -7.81 3.84 21.14
C LEU A 150 -8.87 2.73 21.15
N ARG A 151 -9.51 2.49 22.31
CA ARG A 151 -10.64 1.54 22.40
C ARG A 151 -11.81 1.97 21.52
N PHE A 152 -12.14 3.25 21.48
CA PHE A 152 -13.16 3.77 20.59
C PHE A 152 -12.80 3.57 19.11
N LEU A 153 -11.55 3.90 18.73
CA LEU A 153 -11.09 3.82 17.34
C LEU A 153 -11.00 2.38 16.81
N LEU A 154 -10.77 1.39 17.67
CA LEU A 154 -10.57 -0.01 17.26
C LEU A 154 -11.80 -0.91 17.44
N ASN A 155 -12.68 -0.61 18.40
CA ASN A 155 -13.81 -1.50 18.70
C ASN A 155 -15.02 -1.25 17.80
N GLY A 156 -15.81 -2.30 17.60
CA GLY A 156 -17.13 -2.20 16.97
C GLY A 156 -17.10 -1.88 15.48
N PRO A 157 -18.21 -1.37 14.91
CA PRO A 157 -18.22 -0.89 13.53
C PRO A 157 -17.24 0.28 13.35
N TYR A 158 -16.99 0.66 12.09
CA TYR A 158 -16.13 1.80 11.80
C TYR A 158 -16.67 3.08 12.48
N PRO A 159 -15.86 3.78 13.30
CA PRO A 159 -16.30 4.96 14.03
C PRO A 159 -16.18 6.22 13.16
N LYS A 160 -17.13 7.14 13.30
CA LYS A 160 -16.89 8.55 12.95
C LYS A 160 -16.32 9.27 14.16
N LEU A 161 -15.41 10.22 13.97
CA LEU A 161 -14.83 10.96 15.11
C LEU A 161 -15.91 11.68 15.94
N SER A 162 -16.96 12.18 15.29
CA SER A 162 -18.14 12.78 15.95
C SER A 162 -18.89 11.85 16.89
N ASP A 163 -18.76 10.53 16.72
CA ASP A 163 -19.46 9.54 17.54
C ASP A 163 -18.71 9.25 18.85
N TYR A 164 -17.54 9.86 19.06
CA TYR A 164 -16.85 9.78 20.33
C TYR A 164 -17.51 10.75 21.33
N ASP A 165 -18.19 10.20 22.35
CA ASP A 165 -18.96 10.97 23.34
C ASP A 165 -18.19 12.14 23.99
N ARG A 166 -16.86 12.01 24.09
CA ARG A 166 -15.97 13.02 24.66
C ARG A 166 -15.08 13.67 23.61
N ILE A 167 -15.55 13.82 22.37
CA ILE A 167 -14.75 14.39 21.27
C ILE A 167 -14.18 15.76 21.62
N ALA A 168 -14.97 16.64 22.27
CA ALA A 168 -14.52 17.96 22.71
C ALA A 168 -13.36 17.93 23.74
N LEU A 169 -13.12 16.78 24.38
CA LEU A 169 -12.05 16.52 25.34
C LEU A 169 -11.11 15.41 24.85
N ALA A 170 -11.19 15.03 23.59
CA ALA A 170 -10.36 13.96 23.06
C ALA A 170 -8.89 14.38 23.09
N PRO A 171 -7.97 13.48 23.51
CA PRO A 171 -6.56 13.77 23.38
C PRO A 171 -6.23 14.00 21.90
N HIS A 172 -5.35 14.97 21.65
CA HIS A 172 -4.89 15.35 20.31
C HIS A 172 -5.93 15.97 19.37
N LEU A 173 -7.13 16.33 19.85
CA LEU A 173 -8.09 17.07 19.04
C LEU A 173 -7.47 18.39 18.58
N ASP A 174 -7.40 18.58 17.26
CA ASP A 174 -6.89 19.80 16.61
C ASP A 174 -5.50 20.23 17.11
N ALA A 175 -4.71 19.30 17.67
CA ALA A 175 -3.38 19.57 18.22
C ALA A 175 -2.37 20.03 17.16
N GLY A 176 -2.66 19.76 15.89
CA GLY A 176 -1.75 19.99 14.78
C GLY A 176 -0.78 18.82 14.57
N LEU A 177 -0.23 18.75 13.36
CA LEU A 177 0.57 17.60 12.89
C LEU A 177 2.03 17.65 13.35
N ASP A 178 2.44 18.81 13.86
CA ASP A 178 3.75 19.02 14.46
C ASP A 178 3.77 18.75 15.97
N ASP A 179 2.61 18.45 16.57
CA ASP A 179 2.53 18.07 17.97
C ASP A 179 3.27 16.76 18.24
N HIS A 180 4.16 16.80 19.24
CA HIS A 180 5.07 15.70 19.54
C HIS A 180 4.35 14.54 20.22
N GLU A 181 3.31 14.80 21.02
CA GLU A 181 2.52 13.76 21.68
C GLU A 181 1.55 13.10 20.70
N PHE A 182 0.99 13.84 19.75
CA PHE A 182 0.21 13.27 18.66
C PHE A 182 1.04 12.31 17.81
N ARG A 183 2.30 12.66 17.49
CA ARG A 183 3.23 11.76 16.77
C ARG A 183 3.51 10.48 17.54
N ASN A 184 3.68 10.58 18.86
CA ASN A 184 3.76 9.41 19.73
C ASN A 184 2.49 8.54 19.64
N PHE A 185 1.32 9.17 19.73
CA PHE A 185 0.05 8.47 19.65
C PHE A 185 -0.21 7.84 18.26
N ALA A 186 0.22 8.49 17.17
CA ALA A 186 0.15 7.94 15.82
C ALA A 186 0.92 6.62 15.69
N GLY A 187 2.11 6.52 16.31
CA GLY A 187 2.87 5.28 16.39
C GLY A 187 2.15 4.22 17.24
N ILE A 188 1.68 4.58 18.44
CA ILE A 188 0.95 3.65 19.32
C ILE A 188 -0.31 3.10 18.64
N TYR A 189 -1.04 3.95 17.90
CA TYR A 189 -2.24 3.54 17.18
C TYR A 189 -1.92 2.66 15.96
N SER A 190 -0.87 2.99 15.20
CA SER A 190 -0.33 2.14 14.13
C SER A 190 -0.03 0.73 14.64
N ASP A 191 0.58 0.65 15.81
CA ASP A 191 0.99 -0.60 16.45
C ASP A 191 -0.22 -1.37 16.97
N ALA A 192 -1.19 -0.69 17.55
CA ALA A 192 -2.42 -1.32 18.04
C ALA A 192 -3.27 -1.92 16.91
N ILE A 193 -3.33 -1.28 15.72
CA ILE A 193 -3.97 -1.89 14.54
C ILE A 193 -3.21 -3.16 14.16
N PHE A 194 -1.88 -3.10 14.01
CA PHE A 194 -1.08 -4.28 13.68
C PHE A 194 -1.29 -5.42 14.69
N ASP A 195 -1.29 -5.10 15.99
CA ASP A 195 -1.45 -6.06 17.08
C ASP A 195 -2.78 -6.81 17.01
N VAL A 196 -3.87 -6.17 16.58
CA VAL A 196 -5.15 -6.86 16.35
C VAL A 196 -4.99 -8.00 15.34
N PHE A 197 -4.31 -7.76 14.22
CA PHE A 197 -4.05 -8.79 13.20
C PHE A 197 -3.03 -9.81 13.67
N TYR A 198 -1.96 -9.38 14.33
CA TYR A 198 -0.94 -10.27 14.86
C TYR A 198 -1.49 -11.22 15.92
N GLN A 199 -2.28 -10.74 16.87
CA GLN A 199 -2.89 -11.60 17.89
C GLN A 199 -3.86 -12.62 17.27
N PHE A 200 -4.64 -12.19 16.28
CA PHE A 200 -5.48 -13.12 15.52
C PHE A 200 -4.63 -14.20 14.83
N ALA A 201 -3.61 -13.79 14.07
CA ALA A 201 -2.76 -14.70 13.31
C ALA A 201 -2.03 -15.69 14.24
N ARG A 202 -1.44 -15.20 15.33
CA ARG A 202 -0.73 -15.99 16.33
C ARG A 202 -1.60 -17.06 16.99
N THR A 203 -2.90 -16.79 17.14
CA THR A 203 -3.84 -17.67 17.83
C THR A 203 -4.51 -18.66 16.87
N ASN A 204 -4.76 -18.26 15.62
CA ASN A 204 -5.64 -18.98 14.71
C ASN A 204 -4.93 -19.56 13.46
N LEU A 205 -3.71 -19.13 13.14
CA LEU A 205 -2.99 -19.57 11.94
C LEU A 205 -1.81 -20.48 12.28
N GLU A 206 -1.52 -21.40 11.37
CA GLU A 206 -0.38 -22.31 11.50
C GLU A 206 0.94 -21.58 11.23
N ARG A 207 1.95 -21.84 12.06
CA ARG A 207 3.29 -21.28 11.88
C ARG A 207 3.99 -21.89 10.66
N GLY A 208 4.82 -21.09 10.01
CA GLY A 208 5.73 -21.56 8.96
C GLY A 208 5.11 -21.69 7.57
N ARG A 209 3.82 -21.38 7.39
CA ARG A 209 3.25 -21.19 6.05
C ARG A 209 3.62 -19.79 5.50
N PRO A 210 3.71 -19.59 4.18
CA PRO A 210 3.91 -18.27 3.61
C PRO A 210 2.69 -17.37 3.80
N LEU A 211 2.91 -16.05 3.80
CA LEU A 211 1.86 -15.03 3.78
C LEU A 211 2.04 -14.14 2.54
N VAL A 212 0.98 -13.99 1.75
CA VAL A 212 0.88 -12.93 0.75
C VAL A 212 -0.02 -11.82 1.28
N ILE A 213 0.40 -10.56 1.16
CA ILE A 213 -0.39 -9.40 1.60
C ILE A 213 -0.84 -8.62 0.38
N ALA A 214 -2.13 -8.31 0.33
CA ALA A 214 -2.73 -7.47 -0.70
C ALA A 214 -3.47 -6.30 -0.04
N GLY A 215 -3.92 -5.35 -0.85
CA GLY A 215 -4.65 -4.18 -0.42
C GLY A 215 -3.77 -2.99 -0.02
N GLY A 216 -4.38 -1.81 0.05
CA GLY A 216 -3.69 -0.55 0.28
C GLY A 216 -2.90 -0.45 1.59
N CYS A 217 -3.30 -1.17 2.65
CA CYS A 217 -2.55 -1.24 3.90
C CYS A 217 -1.23 -1.99 3.74
N GLY A 218 -1.11 -2.89 2.75
CA GLY A 218 0.15 -3.53 2.39
C GLY A 218 1.23 -2.55 1.90
N LEU A 219 0.89 -1.29 1.61
CA LEU A 219 1.90 -0.26 1.32
C LEU A 219 2.57 0.33 2.58
N ASN A 220 2.10 -0.06 3.77
CA ASN A 220 2.70 0.30 5.05
C ASN A 220 3.95 -0.56 5.30
N CYS A 221 5.11 0.03 5.07
CA CYS A 221 6.39 -0.65 5.18
C CYS A 221 6.75 -1.07 6.61
N ASP A 222 6.28 -0.33 7.61
CA ASP A 222 6.50 -0.68 9.02
C ASP A 222 5.72 -1.93 9.40
N TRP A 223 4.45 -2.04 8.97
CA TRP A 223 3.66 -3.24 9.19
C TRP A 223 4.23 -4.47 8.47
N ASN A 224 4.74 -4.28 7.25
CA ASN A 224 5.39 -5.37 6.50
C ASN A 224 6.67 -5.86 7.18
N THR A 225 7.49 -4.95 7.72
CA THR A 225 8.68 -5.30 8.52
C THR A 225 8.28 -6.00 9.81
N LYS A 226 7.29 -5.49 10.53
CA LYS A 226 6.78 -6.15 11.75
C LYS A 226 6.32 -7.57 11.49
N TRP A 227 5.61 -7.82 10.38
CA TRP A 227 5.23 -9.19 10.00
C TRP A 227 6.47 -10.10 9.84
N LYS A 228 7.54 -9.62 9.20
CA LYS A 228 8.79 -10.39 9.06
C LYS A 228 9.43 -10.69 10.41
N GLU A 229 9.50 -9.70 11.29
CA GLU A 229 10.09 -9.82 12.62
C GLU A 229 9.34 -10.79 13.54
N THR A 230 8.04 -11.02 13.30
CA THR A 230 7.27 -11.99 14.10
C THR A 230 7.78 -13.43 13.98
N GLY A 231 8.42 -13.78 12.85
CA GLY A 231 8.79 -15.16 12.52
C GLY A 231 7.60 -16.14 12.46
N LEU A 232 6.37 -15.63 12.31
CA LEU A 232 5.16 -16.46 12.26
C LEU A 232 5.03 -17.19 10.92
N PHE A 233 5.46 -16.54 9.84
CA PHE A 233 5.38 -17.04 8.47
C PHE A 233 6.78 -17.34 7.92
N SER A 234 6.89 -18.33 7.04
CA SER A 234 8.18 -18.68 6.42
C SER A 234 8.64 -17.66 5.38
N GLU A 235 7.69 -17.00 4.73
CA GLU A 235 7.93 -15.95 3.76
C GLU A 235 6.77 -14.96 3.81
N ILE A 236 7.07 -13.67 3.59
CA ILE A 236 6.06 -12.62 3.44
C ILE A 236 6.32 -11.93 2.11
N PHE A 237 5.32 -11.96 1.24
CA PHE A 237 5.35 -11.26 -0.04
C PHE A 237 4.29 -10.17 -0.10
N VAL A 238 4.70 -8.99 -0.54
CA VAL A 238 3.82 -7.86 -0.83
C VAL A 238 4.12 -7.36 -2.24
N PRO A 239 3.13 -7.33 -3.15
CA PRO A 239 3.38 -6.82 -4.49
C PRO A 239 3.61 -5.29 -4.45
N PRO A 240 4.42 -4.72 -5.36
CA PRO A 240 4.62 -3.26 -5.47
C PRO A 240 3.32 -2.50 -5.79
N VAL A 241 2.30 -3.22 -6.23
CA VAL A 241 0.95 -2.76 -6.59
C VAL A 241 -0.10 -3.30 -5.61
N ALA A 242 0.20 -3.36 -4.31
CA ALA A 242 -0.72 -3.93 -3.32
C ALA A 242 -2.09 -3.21 -3.26
N ASN A 243 -2.14 -1.90 -3.53
CA ASN A 243 -3.40 -1.17 -3.62
C ASN A 243 -4.16 -1.46 -4.93
N ASP A 244 -5.25 -0.73 -5.17
CA ASP A 244 -6.12 -0.89 -6.35
C ASP A 244 -5.40 -0.83 -7.71
N SER A 245 -4.18 -0.28 -7.78
CA SER A 245 -3.39 -0.32 -9.01
C SER A 245 -3.03 -1.74 -9.46
N GLY A 246 -3.03 -2.72 -8.54
CA GLY A 246 -2.81 -4.13 -8.84
C GLY A 246 -4.07 -4.89 -9.24
N SER A 247 -5.28 -4.33 -9.03
CA SER A 247 -6.54 -5.05 -9.27
C SER A 247 -6.67 -5.51 -10.72
N ALA A 248 -6.31 -4.67 -11.69
CA ALA A 248 -6.32 -5.04 -13.11
C ALA A 248 -5.38 -6.21 -13.44
N ILE A 249 -4.20 -6.27 -12.80
CA ILE A 249 -3.25 -7.38 -12.93
C ILE A 249 -3.86 -8.64 -12.33
N GLY A 250 -4.40 -8.54 -11.11
CA GLY A 250 -5.09 -9.63 -10.42
C GLY A 250 -6.24 -10.23 -11.21
N THR A 251 -7.09 -9.39 -11.81
CA THR A 251 -8.19 -9.83 -12.68
C THR A 251 -7.67 -10.56 -13.92
N ALA A 252 -6.59 -10.09 -14.53
CA ALA A 252 -5.96 -10.77 -15.67
C ALA A 252 -5.35 -12.12 -15.27
N ILE A 253 -4.74 -12.21 -14.09
CA ILE A 253 -4.22 -13.47 -13.52
C ILE A 253 -5.36 -14.45 -13.24
N ASP A 254 -6.49 -13.98 -12.71
CA ASP A 254 -7.67 -14.84 -12.47
C ASP A 254 -8.24 -15.38 -13.78
N ALA A 255 -8.32 -14.54 -14.83
CA ALA A 255 -8.70 -14.99 -16.17
C ALA A 255 -7.74 -16.05 -16.70
N GLN A 256 -6.43 -15.80 -16.60
CA GLN A 256 -5.39 -16.76 -17.02
C GLN A 256 -5.51 -18.07 -16.25
N PHE A 257 -5.71 -18.01 -14.93
CA PHE A 257 -5.83 -19.19 -14.08
C PHE A 257 -6.98 -20.07 -14.52
N ARG A 258 -8.12 -19.50 -14.90
CA ARG A 258 -9.25 -20.30 -15.42
C ARG A 258 -8.99 -20.92 -16.77
N LEU A 259 -8.33 -20.18 -17.66
CA LEU A 259 -8.11 -20.64 -19.03
C LEU A 259 -6.98 -21.68 -19.12
N THR A 260 -6.01 -21.63 -18.21
CA THR A 260 -4.77 -22.40 -18.30
C THR A 260 -4.46 -23.25 -17.07
N GLY A 261 -5.19 -23.05 -15.98
CA GLY A 261 -4.86 -23.59 -14.67
C GLY A 261 -3.62 -22.96 -14.03
N ASN A 262 -3.03 -21.89 -14.60
CA ASN A 262 -1.82 -21.26 -14.06
C ASN A 262 -2.09 -19.86 -13.48
N PRO A 263 -1.98 -19.67 -12.15
CA PRO A 263 -2.19 -18.36 -11.52
C PRO A 263 -0.89 -17.53 -11.43
N LYS A 264 0.18 -17.91 -12.13
CA LYS A 264 1.48 -17.21 -12.09
C LYS A 264 1.72 -16.43 -13.37
N ILE A 265 2.36 -15.27 -13.24
CA ILE A 265 2.81 -14.46 -14.37
C ILE A 265 4.31 -14.20 -14.27
N ASP A 266 4.94 -13.99 -15.42
CA ASP A 266 6.24 -13.32 -15.48
C ASP A 266 6.01 -11.81 -15.49
N TRP A 267 6.72 -11.10 -14.62
CA TRP A 267 6.52 -9.67 -14.45
C TRP A 267 7.80 -8.96 -14.02
N ASN A 268 7.83 -7.66 -14.28
CA ASN A 268 8.88 -6.77 -13.82
C ASN A 268 8.24 -5.47 -13.34
N VAL A 269 8.77 -4.85 -12.27
CA VAL A 269 8.25 -3.56 -11.79
C VAL A 269 8.29 -2.48 -12.87
N TYR A 270 9.25 -2.54 -13.81
CA TYR A 270 9.35 -1.65 -14.97
C TYR A 270 8.43 -2.08 -16.14
N SER A 271 7.17 -2.36 -15.85
CA SER A 271 6.15 -2.76 -16.83
C SER A 271 5.39 -1.60 -17.48
N GLY A 272 5.81 -0.36 -17.22
CA GLY A 272 5.26 0.84 -17.84
C GLY A 272 5.65 1.07 -19.30
N LEU A 273 5.34 2.26 -19.81
CA LEU A 273 5.81 2.70 -21.13
C LEU A 273 7.26 3.19 -21.05
N SER A 274 8.03 2.93 -22.10
CA SER A 274 9.38 3.48 -22.27
C SER A 274 9.35 5.00 -22.38
N PHE A 275 10.34 5.65 -21.77
CA PHE A 275 10.60 7.08 -21.97
C PHE A 275 10.91 7.34 -23.45
N ARG A 276 10.32 8.40 -24.02
CA ARG A 276 10.53 8.82 -25.41
C ARG A 276 11.07 10.24 -25.42
N ALA A 277 12.34 10.39 -25.79
CA ALA A 277 12.99 11.70 -25.87
C ALA A 277 12.50 12.52 -27.07
N GLU A 278 12.17 11.84 -28.18
CA GLU A 278 11.93 12.45 -29.49
C GLU A 278 10.58 13.16 -29.62
N SER A 279 9.60 12.86 -28.76
CA SER A 279 8.21 13.26 -29.02
C SER A 279 7.74 14.54 -28.32
N ALA A 280 8.56 15.19 -27.49
CA ALA A 280 8.05 16.24 -26.60
C ALA A 280 9.02 17.37 -26.16
N MET A 281 10.32 17.32 -26.50
CA MET A 281 11.25 18.39 -26.10
C MET A 281 11.60 19.33 -27.26
N ASP A 282 11.35 20.62 -27.03
CA ASP A 282 11.94 21.71 -27.81
C ASP A 282 13.41 21.85 -27.39
N SER A 283 14.31 21.27 -28.18
CA SER A 283 15.75 21.24 -27.87
C SER A 283 16.36 22.64 -27.76
N GLY A 284 15.72 23.68 -28.31
CA GLY A 284 16.17 25.07 -28.18
C GLY A 284 16.02 25.65 -26.77
N ARG A 285 15.31 24.97 -25.86
CA ARG A 285 15.11 25.41 -24.46
C ARG A 285 16.06 24.76 -23.46
N TYR A 286 16.86 23.79 -23.88
CA TYR A 286 17.64 22.96 -22.98
C TYR A 286 19.05 22.74 -23.51
N ASP A 287 20.04 22.79 -22.62
CA ASP A 287 21.36 22.26 -22.93
C ASP A 287 21.31 20.73 -22.92
N VAL A 288 21.50 20.12 -24.09
CA VAL A 288 21.47 18.66 -24.26
C VAL A 288 22.88 18.10 -24.21
N TYR A 289 23.09 17.08 -23.39
CA TYR A 289 24.37 16.41 -23.23
C TYR A 289 24.22 14.89 -23.41
N GLU A 290 25.28 14.25 -23.89
CA GLU A 290 25.42 12.80 -23.81
C GLU A 290 25.38 12.33 -22.35
N LYS A 291 24.79 11.16 -22.13
CA LYS A 291 24.63 10.60 -20.79
C LYS A 291 26.00 10.29 -20.19
N ASN A 292 26.32 10.95 -19.07
CA ASN A 292 27.54 10.70 -18.31
C ASN A 292 27.18 10.54 -16.82
N HIS A 293 27.43 9.35 -16.27
CA HIS A 293 27.11 9.04 -14.87
C HIS A 293 27.99 9.80 -13.87
N ASP A 294 29.26 10.05 -14.18
CA ASP A 294 30.16 10.83 -13.32
C ASP A 294 29.67 12.27 -13.19
N ARG A 295 29.19 12.87 -14.29
CA ARG A 295 28.58 14.20 -14.25
C ARG A 295 27.31 14.24 -13.40
N VAL A 296 26.47 13.21 -13.50
CA VAL A 296 25.26 13.11 -12.66
C VAL A 296 25.63 12.95 -11.19
N ALA A 297 26.64 12.13 -10.89
CA ALA A 297 27.14 11.96 -9.53
C ALA A 297 27.74 13.27 -8.97
N ASP A 298 28.51 14.00 -9.78
CA ASP A 298 29.08 15.30 -9.42
C ASP A 298 27.99 16.35 -9.16
N MET A 299 26.95 16.40 -10.00
CA MET A 299 25.78 17.27 -9.78
C MET A 299 25.08 16.97 -8.45
N LEU A 300 24.87 15.68 -8.15
CA LEU A 300 24.27 15.27 -6.88
C LEU A 300 25.17 15.62 -5.68
N ALA A 301 26.49 15.40 -5.80
CA ALA A 301 27.46 15.73 -4.77
C ALA A 301 27.54 17.24 -4.47
N HIS A 302 27.20 18.09 -5.45
CA HIS A 302 27.07 19.54 -5.30
C HIS A 302 25.63 19.99 -5.01
N ASP A 303 24.85 19.16 -4.31
CA ASP A 303 23.50 19.46 -3.81
C ASP A 303 22.46 19.84 -4.89
N LEU A 304 22.67 19.44 -6.15
CA LEU A 304 21.62 19.59 -7.17
C LEU A 304 20.55 18.50 -7.01
N ILE A 305 19.30 18.90 -7.27
CA ILE A 305 18.13 18.03 -7.27
C ILE A 305 17.76 17.78 -8.73
N LEU A 306 17.75 16.51 -9.13
CA LEU A 306 17.62 16.12 -10.53
C LEU A 306 16.27 15.44 -10.77
N GLY A 307 15.53 15.92 -11.77
CA GLY A 307 14.44 15.15 -12.36
C GLY A 307 15.04 14.02 -13.21
N TRP A 308 14.65 12.78 -12.95
CA TRP A 308 15.21 11.60 -13.60
C TRP A 308 14.12 10.79 -14.30
N ALA A 309 14.24 10.68 -15.62
CA ALA A 309 13.35 9.87 -16.46
C ALA A 309 14.18 8.98 -17.39
N HIS A 310 14.14 7.66 -17.17
CA HIS A 310 14.85 6.68 -17.99
C HIS A 310 14.04 5.40 -18.15
N GLY A 311 14.24 4.68 -19.26
CA GLY A 311 13.62 3.37 -19.47
C GLY A 311 12.09 3.34 -19.31
N ARG A 312 11.57 2.15 -18.98
CA ARG A 312 10.15 1.92 -18.69
C ARG A 312 9.84 2.35 -17.26
N TYR A 313 8.75 3.10 -17.07
CA TYR A 313 8.37 3.49 -15.70
C TYR A 313 7.89 2.31 -14.87
N GLU A 314 7.98 2.48 -13.56
CA GLU A 314 7.58 1.56 -12.50
C GLU A 314 6.05 1.43 -12.41
N ILE A 315 5.55 0.23 -12.13
CA ILE A 315 4.19 0.03 -11.66
C ILE A 315 4.13 0.27 -10.14
N GLY A 316 2.97 0.73 -9.66
CA GLY A 316 2.76 1.03 -8.25
C GLY A 316 3.12 2.47 -7.86
N PRO A 317 3.02 2.81 -6.57
CA PRO A 317 3.10 4.19 -6.10
C PRO A 317 4.52 4.66 -5.75
N ARG A 318 5.52 3.77 -5.79
CA ARG A 318 6.91 4.08 -5.44
C ARG A 318 7.73 4.34 -6.70
N ALA A 319 8.49 5.43 -6.69
CA ALA A 319 9.53 5.66 -7.68
C ALA A 319 10.77 4.84 -7.30
N LEU A 320 11.29 4.03 -8.23
CA LEU A 320 12.40 3.08 -8.00
C LEU A 320 13.60 3.32 -8.94
N GLY A 321 13.69 4.51 -9.53
CA GLY A 321 14.87 4.94 -10.30
C GLY A 321 14.65 5.14 -11.81
N ASN A 322 13.44 4.95 -12.33
CA ASN A 322 13.09 5.27 -13.72
C ASN A 322 12.21 6.51 -13.84
N ARG A 323 11.40 6.87 -12.84
CA ARG A 323 10.67 8.15 -12.75
C ARG A 323 10.84 8.77 -11.36
N SER A 324 12.02 9.34 -11.12
CA SER A 324 12.44 9.78 -9.79
C SER A 324 12.84 11.25 -9.75
N ILE A 325 12.78 11.82 -8.55
CA ILE A 325 13.55 13.02 -8.21
C ILE A 325 14.73 12.52 -7.39
N LEU A 326 15.94 12.74 -7.87
CA LEU A 326 17.18 12.28 -7.25
C LEU A 326 17.86 13.45 -6.54
N ALA A 327 18.44 13.18 -5.37
CA ALA A 327 19.17 14.15 -4.59
C ALA A 327 20.14 13.43 -3.64
N ALA A 328 21.21 14.10 -3.24
CA ALA A 328 22.16 13.55 -2.27
C ALA A 328 21.56 13.49 -0.85
N PRO A 329 21.77 12.39 -0.10
CA PRO A 329 21.18 12.20 1.23
C PRO A 329 22.04 12.77 2.38
N PHE A 330 23.06 13.58 2.08
CA PHE A 330 24.10 13.94 3.05
C PHE A 330 23.76 15.15 3.95
N SER A 331 22.67 15.86 3.65
CA SER A 331 22.28 17.08 4.37
C SER A 331 20.77 17.16 4.56
N ASP A 332 20.35 17.60 5.75
CA ASP A 332 18.94 17.84 6.05
C ASP A 332 18.35 18.98 5.20
N VAL A 333 19.18 19.95 4.80
CA VAL A 333 18.78 21.04 3.89
C VAL A 333 18.24 20.48 2.57
N THR A 334 18.81 19.39 2.07
CA THR A 334 18.34 18.73 0.85
C THR A 334 16.96 18.11 1.03
N ARG A 335 16.67 17.52 2.20
CA ARG A 335 15.33 17.03 2.54
C ARG A 335 14.30 18.17 2.56
N VAL A 336 14.65 19.31 3.15
CA VAL A 336 13.77 20.49 3.20
C VAL A 336 13.44 20.98 1.80
N ARG A 337 14.46 21.20 0.96
CA ARG A 337 14.31 21.64 -0.45
C ARG A 337 13.46 20.67 -1.26
N LEU A 338 13.65 19.36 -1.09
CA LEU A 338 12.83 18.36 -1.79
C LEU A 338 11.36 18.42 -1.38
N ASN A 339 11.06 18.62 -0.10
CA ASN A 339 9.69 18.75 0.37
C ASN A 339 9.03 20.03 -0.13
N GLU A 340 9.78 21.13 -0.23
CA GLU A 340 9.32 22.39 -0.84
C GLU A 340 9.01 22.23 -2.34
N ILE A 341 9.93 21.64 -3.11
CA ILE A 341 9.74 21.37 -4.55
C ILE A 341 8.49 20.51 -4.77
N LYS A 342 8.27 19.52 -3.90
CA LYS A 342 7.12 18.62 -3.96
C LYS A 342 5.84 19.19 -3.33
N GLN A 343 5.90 20.40 -2.78
CA GLN A 343 4.78 21.09 -2.13
C GLN A 343 4.10 20.20 -1.07
N ARG A 344 4.91 19.55 -0.23
CA ARG A 344 4.42 18.62 0.81
C ARG A 344 4.99 18.96 2.18
N GLU A 345 4.40 18.35 3.22
CA GLU A 345 4.75 18.63 4.61
C GLU A 345 6.21 18.24 4.92
N GLN A 346 6.86 19.03 5.78
CA GLN A 346 8.30 18.85 6.06
C GLN A 346 8.62 17.56 6.81
N PHE A 347 7.67 17.00 7.57
CA PHE A 347 7.86 15.72 8.25
C PHE A 347 7.88 14.51 7.30
N ARG A 348 7.56 14.68 6.00
CA ARG A 348 7.49 13.55 5.06
C ARG A 348 8.90 12.98 4.81
N PRO A 349 9.14 11.70 5.11
CA PRO A 349 10.43 11.07 4.88
C PRO A 349 10.73 10.94 3.39
N ILE A 350 12.00 10.67 3.11
CA ILE A 350 12.53 10.37 1.78
C ILE A 350 13.22 9.02 1.89
N ALA A 351 12.80 8.07 1.05
CA ALA A 351 13.40 6.74 1.04
C ALA A 351 14.75 6.78 0.31
N PRO A 352 15.82 6.21 0.88
CA PRO A 352 17.11 6.12 0.21
C PRO A 352 17.13 5.01 -0.84
N VAL A 353 18.07 5.10 -1.77
CA VAL A 353 18.48 4.00 -2.65
C VAL A 353 19.99 3.82 -2.52
N CYS A 354 20.45 2.57 -2.55
CA CYS A 354 21.87 2.24 -2.54
C CYS A 354 22.15 1.03 -3.43
N LEU A 355 23.43 0.75 -3.68
CA LEU A 355 23.82 -0.49 -4.33
C LEU A 355 23.53 -1.67 -3.41
N ARG A 356 23.13 -2.81 -3.99
CA ARG A 356 22.85 -4.04 -3.24
C ARG A 356 24.00 -4.42 -2.31
N ASN A 357 25.24 -4.30 -2.78
CA ASN A 357 26.44 -4.65 -2.01
C ASN A 357 26.73 -3.71 -0.84
N ASP A 358 26.10 -2.52 -0.83
CA ASP A 358 26.28 -1.51 0.23
C ASP A 358 25.11 -1.49 1.23
N ALA A 359 24.02 -2.22 0.95
CA ALA A 359 22.79 -2.21 1.75
C ALA A 359 23.04 -2.61 3.22
N THR A 360 23.83 -3.66 3.44
CA THR A 360 24.18 -4.11 4.80
C THR A 360 25.01 -3.07 5.54
N ARG A 361 25.95 -2.42 4.84
CA ARG A 361 26.85 -1.42 5.43
C ARG A 361 26.10 -0.18 5.90
N TRP A 362 25.13 0.30 5.11
CA TRP A 362 24.45 1.57 5.40
C TRP A 362 23.13 1.41 6.15
N PHE A 363 22.44 0.29 5.99
CA PHE A 363 21.08 0.08 6.50
C PHE A 363 20.92 -1.21 7.30
N GLY A 364 21.98 -1.97 7.56
CA GLY A 364 21.86 -3.28 8.22
C GLY A 364 21.03 -4.30 7.44
N CYS A 365 20.70 -4.00 6.18
CA CYS A 365 19.86 -4.81 5.32
C CYS A 365 20.70 -5.90 4.65
N ASP A 366 20.47 -7.17 5.00
CA ASP A 366 21.15 -8.36 4.47
C ASP A 366 20.38 -9.04 3.33
N GLN A 367 19.24 -8.48 2.93
CA GLN A 367 18.35 -9.00 1.89
C GLN A 367 18.09 -7.97 0.80
N GLU A 368 17.55 -8.41 -0.33
CA GLU A 368 17.11 -7.49 -1.36
C GLU A 368 15.80 -6.78 -0.94
N SER A 369 15.79 -5.43 -1.04
CA SER A 369 14.59 -4.60 -0.87
C SER A 369 14.30 -3.78 -2.13
N PRO A 370 13.90 -4.42 -3.25
CA PRO A 370 13.81 -3.77 -4.56
C PRO A 370 12.63 -2.79 -4.69
N HIS A 371 11.65 -2.82 -3.77
CA HIS A 371 10.36 -2.14 -3.94
C HIS A 371 10.06 -1.07 -2.86
N MET A 372 10.97 -0.82 -1.92
CA MET A 372 10.73 0.11 -0.78
C MET A 372 9.46 -0.23 0.02
N LEU A 373 9.19 -1.52 0.21
CA LEU A 373 8.00 -2.03 0.93
C LEU A 373 8.32 -2.50 2.37
N TYR A 374 9.57 -2.36 2.81
CA TYR A 374 10.05 -2.75 4.14
C TYR A 374 10.96 -1.65 4.68
N THR A 375 10.94 -1.45 5.99
CA THR A 375 11.91 -0.65 6.76
C THR A 375 13.01 -1.54 7.34
N TYR A 376 14.22 -0.97 7.49
CA TYR A 376 15.44 -1.61 7.97
C TYR A 376 16.21 -0.65 8.88
#